data_AF-A0AAU1LFT4-F1
#
_entry.id   AF-A0AAU1LFT4-F1
#
_cell.length_a   1.000
_cell.length_b   1.000
_cell.length_c   1.000
_cell.angle_alpha   90.00
_cell.angle_beta   90.00
_cell.angle_gamma   90.00
#
_symmetry.space_group_name_H-M   'P 1'
#
loop_
_entity.id
_entity.type
_entity.pdbx_description
1 polymer ?
#
loop_
_entity_poly.entity_id
_entity_poly.type
_entity_poly.pdbx_seq_one_letter_code
_entity_poly.pdbx_strand_id
1 'polypeptide(L)'
;MTLAAIAATAATPRPSGETLQEQAQRAGWGITAQLANPVLATRGTWQLKWLALSPDNANLVYIAWNSDGSNQIAVVVRGTVDNPTDTMEDLDVGTVVPFTAGGSANVAVSTGAMAAFTQVATACGITEFSAEQSSAGGSGQPDTVVPSGTTVAQALAALLAPLPSTPQPVVHVTGHSLGGCIATMLATYLQAQTWTPNSPQFALVTFAAPTAGLQSFADYVGSLPWASNQRHINAYDLVPLAWSDLTAA
;
A
#
# COMPACT_ATOMS: atom_id res chain seq x y z
N MET A 1 -1.44 11.19 -2.78
CA MET A 1 -2.54 11.06 -3.76
C MET A 1 -2.06 10.44 -5.07
N THR A 2 -1.12 11.04 -5.80
CA THR A 2 -0.65 10.53 -7.11
C THR A 2 -0.25 9.06 -7.11
N LEU A 3 0.52 8.62 -6.11
CA LEU A 3 0.91 7.20 -5.97
C LEU A 3 -0.31 6.27 -5.82
N ALA A 4 -1.28 6.62 -4.97
CA ALA A 4 -2.52 5.85 -4.82
C ALA A 4 -3.36 5.84 -6.11
N ALA A 5 -3.39 6.94 -6.87
CA ALA A 5 -4.09 7.01 -8.15
C ALA A 5 -3.42 6.14 -9.24
N ILE A 6 -2.08 6.10 -9.28
CA ILE A 6 -1.32 5.21 -10.17
C ILE A 6 -1.70 3.75 -9.91
N ALA A 7 -1.85 3.35 -8.65
CA ALA A 7 -2.26 1.99 -8.28
C ALA A 7 -3.60 1.58 -8.92
N ALA A 8 -4.57 2.51 -9.02
CA ALA A 8 -5.88 2.26 -9.61
C ALA A 8 -5.83 2.02 -11.13
N THR A 9 -4.86 2.59 -11.83
CA THR A 9 -4.73 2.40 -13.29
C THR A 9 -4.29 0.99 -13.71
N ALA A 10 -3.74 0.21 -12.76
CA ALA A 10 -3.30 -1.16 -12.98
C ALA A 10 -4.44 -2.20 -12.83
N ALA A 11 -5.68 -1.73 -12.69
CA ALA A 11 -6.79 -2.53 -12.18
C ALA A 11 -7.69 -3.23 -13.21
N THR A 12 -7.43 -3.10 -14.51
CA THR A 12 -8.26 -3.77 -15.51
C THR A 12 -7.65 -5.14 -15.84
N PRO A 13 -8.26 -6.27 -15.40
CA PRO A 13 -7.96 -7.57 -15.98
C PRO A 13 -8.26 -7.52 -17.48
N ARG A 14 -7.36 -8.05 -18.30
CA ARG A 14 -7.67 -8.20 -19.72
C ARG A 14 -8.48 -9.49 -19.92
N PRO A 15 -9.44 -9.53 -20.85
CA PRO A 15 -10.19 -10.74 -21.18
C PRO A 15 -9.33 -11.93 -21.66
N SER A 16 -8.02 -11.74 -21.82
CA SER A 16 -7.09 -12.61 -22.53
C SER A 16 -6.62 -13.85 -21.76
N GLY A 17 -7.20 -14.18 -20.59
CA GLY A 17 -6.79 -15.37 -19.82
C GLY A 17 -5.36 -15.29 -19.27
N GLU A 18 -4.84 -14.08 -19.06
CA GLU A 18 -3.51 -13.84 -18.48
C GLU A 18 -3.38 -14.54 -17.12
N THR A 19 -2.25 -15.19 -16.88
CA THR A 19 -1.84 -15.69 -15.57
C THR A 19 -1.63 -14.51 -14.60
N LEU A 20 -1.68 -14.79 -13.29
CA LEU A 20 -1.43 -13.76 -12.26
C LEU A 20 -0.06 -13.08 -12.43
N GLN A 21 0.95 -13.84 -12.88
CA GLN A 21 2.29 -13.33 -13.13
C GLN A 21 2.32 -12.34 -14.31
N GLU A 22 1.66 -12.67 -15.43
CA GLU A 22 1.55 -11.78 -16.59
C GLU A 22 0.77 -10.51 -16.23
N GLN A 23 -0.30 -10.64 -15.43
CA GLN A 23 -1.04 -9.48 -14.94
C GLN A 23 -0.18 -8.59 -14.04
N ALA A 24 0.61 -9.18 -13.14
CA ALA A 24 1.53 -8.45 -12.27
C ALA A 24 2.64 -7.74 -13.07
N GLN A 25 3.19 -8.38 -14.10
CA GLN A 25 4.19 -7.76 -15.00
C GLN A 25 3.60 -6.56 -15.74
N ARG A 26 2.42 -6.72 -16.33
CA ARG A 26 1.72 -5.65 -17.03
C ARG A 26 1.38 -4.48 -16.10
N ALA A 27 0.87 -4.77 -14.91
CA ALA A 27 0.64 -3.77 -13.86
C ALA A 27 1.94 -3.03 -13.52
N GLY A 28 3.02 -3.77 -13.35
CA GLY A 28 4.35 -3.22 -13.09
C GLY A 28 4.83 -2.27 -14.19
N TRP A 29 4.70 -2.64 -15.47
CA TRP A 29 5.06 -1.76 -16.58
C TRP A 29 4.24 -0.46 -16.59
N GLY A 30 2.93 -0.55 -16.39
CA GLY A 30 2.05 0.63 -16.34
C GLY A 30 2.38 1.56 -15.18
N ILE A 31 2.71 1.01 -14.01
CA ILE A 31 3.14 1.78 -12.84
C ILE A 31 4.50 2.43 -13.09
N THR A 32 5.50 1.67 -13.57
CA THR A 32 6.83 2.19 -13.91
C THR A 32 6.76 3.35 -14.91
N ALA A 33 5.98 3.21 -15.98
CA ALA A 33 5.81 4.26 -16.97
C ALA A 33 5.22 5.55 -16.39
N GLN A 34 4.25 5.43 -15.46
CA GLN A 34 3.68 6.61 -14.79
C GLN A 34 4.64 7.22 -13.77
N LEU A 35 5.34 6.41 -12.98
CA LEU A 35 6.30 6.91 -12.00
C LEU A 35 7.43 7.73 -12.68
N ALA A 36 7.86 7.29 -13.88
CA ALA A 36 8.86 7.97 -14.70
C ALA A 36 8.35 9.26 -15.38
N ASN A 37 7.05 9.55 -15.37
CA ASN A 37 6.50 10.74 -16.02
C ASN A 37 6.82 12.02 -15.23
N PRO A 38 7.61 12.97 -15.75
CA PRO A 38 8.04 14.17 -15.02
C PRO A 38 6.92 15.20 -14.79
N VAL A 39 5.80 15.08 -15.51
CA VAL A 39 4.64 15.97 -15.38
C VAL A 39 3.81 15.62 -14.13
N LEU A 40 3.85 14.36 -13.68
CA LEU A 40 3.17 13.95 -12.46
C LEU A 40 3.89 14.49 -11.22
N ALA A 41 3.20 14.49 -10.07
CA ALA A 41 3.78 14.93 -8.81
C ALA A 41 4.99 14.10 -8.35
N THR A 42 5.18 12.89 -8.90
CA THR A 42 6.36 12.05 -8.69
C THR A 42 7.61 12.58 -9.40
N ARG A 43 7.47 13.53 -10.35
CA ARG A 43 8.58 14.19 -11.06
C ARG A 43 9.60 13.25 -11.71
N GLY A 44 9.25 12.00 -11.97
CA GLY A 44 10.19 10.99 -12.47
C GLY A 44 11.22 10.49 -11.44
N THR A 45 11.13 10.89 -10.17
CA THR A 45 12.12 10.50 -9.12
C THR A 45 11.73 9.22 -8.39
N TRP A 46 10.54 8.68 -8.63
CA TRP A 46 10.07 7.46 -7.98
C TRP A 46 10.28 6.25 -8.89
N GLN A 47 10.68 5.13 -8.29
CA GLN A 47 10.97 3.89 -9.00
C GLN A 47 10.23 2.73 -8.36
N LEU A 48 9.54 1.91 -9.16
CA LEU A 48 8.94 0.67 -8.69
C LEU A 48 10.04 -0.34 -8.32
N LYS A 49 9.91 -0.99 -7.16
CA LYS A 49 10.87 -1.98 -6.66
C LYS A 49 10.28 -3.36 -6.41
N TRP A 50 8.97 -3.43 -6.13
CA TRP A 50 8.28 -4.68 -5.85
C TRP A 50 6.77 -4.47 -6.06
N LEU A 51 6.06 -5.50 -6.54
CA LEU A 51 4.60 -5.49 -6.67
C LEU A 51 4.04 -6.89 -6.46
N ALA A 52 2.92 -6.98 -5.76
CA ALA A 52 2.10 -8.17 -5.66
C ALA A 52 0.63 -7.89 -5.95
N LEU A 53 -0.05 -8.92 -6.41
CA LEU A 53 -1.49 -8.99 -6.61
C LEU A 53 -2.06 -10.04 -5.67
N SER A 54 -3.27 -9.83 -5.15
CA SER A 54 -4.02 -10.91 -4.49
C SER A 54 -4.35 -12.01 -5.51
N PRO A 55 -4.63 -13.26 -5.08
CA PRO A 55 -4.89 -14.38 -5.99
C PRO A 55 -6.01 -14.14 -7.00
N ASP A 56 -7.03 -13.37 -6.61
CA ASP A 56 -8.18 -12.96 -7.41
C ASP A 56 -7.95 -11.63 -8.17
N ASN A 57 -6.77 -11.01 -8.04
CA ASN A 57 -6.43 -9.67 -8.53
C ASN A 57 -7.38 -8.56 -8.02
N ALA A 58 -8.14 -8.81 -6.95
CA ALA A 58 -8.96 -7.79 -6.32
C ALA A 58 -8.08 -6.69 -5.70
N ASN A 59 -6.99 -7.07 -5.05
CA ASN A 59 -6.09 -6.17 -4.34
C ASN A 59 -4.70 -6.14 -4.98
N LEU A 60 -4.04 -4.98 -4.88
CA LEU A 60 -2.66 -4.77 -5.34
C LEU A 60 -1.88 -4.04 -4.25
N VAL A 61 -0.64 -4.45 -4.05
CA VAL A 61 0.32 -3.69 -3.23
C VAL A 61 1.63 -3.54 -4.00
N TYR A 62 2.21 -2.35 -3.96
CA TYR A 62 3.53 -2.12 -4.53
C TYR A 62 4.41 -1.29 -3.61
N ILE A 63 5.72 -1.44 -3.79
CA ILE A 63 6.74 -0.62 -3.13
C ILE A 63 7.43 0.24 -4.18
N ALA A 64 7.45 1.56 -3.97
CA ALA A 64 8.22 2.49 -4.76
C ALA A 64 9.25 3.23 -3.90
N TRP A 65 10.40 3.53 -4.47
CA TRP A 65 11.50 4.23 -3.81
C TRP A 65 11.75 5.58 -4.48
N ASN A 66 11.98 6.63 -3.69
CA ASN A 66 12.34 7.95 -4.19
C ASN A 66 13.87 8.07 -4.31
N SER A 67 14.35 8.34 -5.52
CA SER A 67 15.78 8.42 -5.85
C SER A 67 16.39 9.80 -5.65
N ASP A 68 15.70 10.72 -4.97
CA ASP A 68 16.16 12.09 -4.70
C ASP A 68 17.12 12.23 -3.50
N GLY A 69 17.47 11.12 -2.85
CA GLY A 69 18.32 11.08 -1.66
C GLY A 69 17.59 11.28 -0.34
N SER A 70 16.26 11.39 -0.34
CA SER A 70 15.45 11.54 0.88
C SER A 70 15.24 10.27 1.70
N ASN A 71 15.67 9.10 1.20
CA ASN A 71 15.36 7.78 1.75
C ASN A 71 13.86 7.53 1.96
N GLN A 72 13.00 8.15 1.14
CA GLN A 72 11.58 7.90 1.16
C GLN A 72 11.22 6.63 0.37
N ILE A 73 10.43 5.78 1.01
CA ILE A 73 9.82 4.59 0.40
C ILE A 73 8.31 4.76 0.52
N ALA A 74 7.57 4.35 -0.50
CA ALA A 74 6.12 4.28 -0.47
C ALA A 74 5.66 2.82 -0.57
N VAL A 75 4.84 2.39 0.37
CA VAL A 75 4.04 1.16 0.29
C VAL A 75 2.63 1.57 -0.09
N VAL A 76 2.20 1.20 -1.28
CA VAL A 76 0.96 1.71 -1.87
C VAL A 76 0.00 0.56 -2.08
N VAL A 77 -1.22 0.73 -1.56
CA VAL A 77 -2.26 -0.28 -1.59
C VAL A 77 -3.43 0.18 -2.45
N ARG A 78 -3.88 -0.71 -3.32
CA ARG A 78 -5.12 -0.62 -4.07
C ARG A 78 -6.08 -1.69 -3.56
N GLY A 79 -7.31 -1.29 -3.25
CA GLY A 79 -8.40 -2.22 -3.03
C GLY A 79 -9.01 -2.74 -4.35
N THR A 80 -10.12 -3.45 -4.25
CA THR A 80 -11.00 -3.83 -5.35
C THR A 80 -11.43 -2.62 -6.18
N VAL A 81 -11.60 -2.80 -7.49
CA VAL A 81 -11.94 -1.74 -8.45
C VAL A 81 -13.37 -1.88 -8.99
N ASP A 82 -14.25 -2.51 -8.21
CA ASP A 82 -15.68 -2.53 -8.47
C ASP A 82 -16.37 -1.24 -8.02
N ASN A 83 -17.70 -1.17 -8.16
CA ASN A 83 -18.49 -0.06 -7.66
C ASN A 83 -18.24 0.09 -6.13
N PRO A 84 -17.99 1.31 -5.62
CA PRO A 84 -17.87 1.57 -4.19
C PRO A 84 -19.00 0.98 -3.35
N THR A 85 -20.22 0.87 -3.91
CA THR A 85 -21.37 0.26 -3.24
C THR A 85 -21.13 -1.24 -3.01
N ASP A 86 -20.79 -1.98 -4.07
CA ASP A 86 -20.50 -3.42 -3.99
C ASP A 86 -19.29 -3.68 -3.07
N THR A 87 -18.27 -2.81 -3.13
CA THR A 87 -17.08 -2.91 -2.26
C THR A 87 -17.40 -2.65 -0.78
N MET A 88 -18.36 -1.78 -0.49
CA MET A 88 -18.82 -1.52 0.86
C MET A 88 -19.69 -2.68 1.37
N GLU A 89 -20.59 -3.21 0.55
CA GLU A 89 -21.40 -4.39 0.88
C GLU A 89 -20.54 -5.63 1.15
N ASP A 90 -19.45 -5.82 0.40
CA ASP A 90 -18.58 -7.00 0.48
C ASP A 90 -17.54 -6.96 1.62
N LEU A 91 -17.42 -5.83 2.33
CA LEU A 91 -16.45 -5.67 3.43
C LEU A 91 -16.80 -6.44 4.72
N ASP A 92 -17.86 -7.27 4.71
CA ASP A 92 -18.40 -8.05 5.85
C ASP A 92 -18.12 -7.38 7.20
N VAL A 93 -18.88 -6.32 7.46
CA VAL A 93 -18.73 -5.48 8.66
C VAL A 93 -19.69 -5.83 9.78
N GLY A 94 -20.58 -6.80 9.55
CA GLY A 94 -21.52 -7.31 10.56
C GLY A 94 -20.83 -8.10 11.66
N THR A 95 -19.58 -8.51 11.43
CA THR A 95 -18.74 -9.21 12.40
C THR A 95 -17.36 -8.56 12.52
N VAL A 96 -16.79 -8.65 13.74
CA VAL A 96 -15.44 -8.15 14.02
C VAL A 96 -14.56 -9.27 14.57
N VAL A 97 -13.28 -9.20 14.23
CA VAL A 97 -12.25 -10.16 14.63
C VAL A 97 -11.06 -9.45 15.28
N PRO A 98 -10.35 -10.11 16.23
CA PRO A 98 -9.14 -9.54 16.81
C PRO A 98 -8.06 -9.29 15.76
N PHE A 99 -7.37 -8.14 15.83
CA PHE A 99 -6.28 -7.79 14.93
C PHE A 99 -4.93 -7.71 15.66
N THR A 100 -4.42 -8.87 16.03
CA THR A 100 -3.16 -9.02 16.78
C THR A 100 -1.91 -8.75 15.94
N ALA A 101 -1.99 -8.96 14.63
CA ALA A 101 -0.89 -8.72 13.70
C ALA A 101 -0.42 -7.25 13.68
N GLY A 102 -1.30 -6.31 14.05
CA GLY A 102 -0.97 -4.89 14.18
C GLY A 102 -0.14 -4.54 15.40
N GLY A 103 0.19 -5.49 16.29
CA GLY A 103 0.99 -5.24 17.49
C GLY A 103 0.19 -4.95 18.77
N SER A 104 -1.14 -5.09 18.73
CA SER A 104 -2.02 -4.93 19.90
C SER A 104 -2.96 -6.13 20.06
N ALA A 105 -3.06 -6.66 21.27
CA ALA A 105 -3.96 -7.77 21.59
C ALA A 105 -5.43 -7.33 21.78
N ASN A 106 -5.68 -6.04 21.93
CA ASN A 106 -6.97 -5.49 22.41
C ASN A 106 -7.72 -4.69 21.34
N VAL A 107 -7.42 -4.91 20.06
CA VAL A 107 -8.06 -4.21 18.95
C VAL A 107 -8.80 -5.19 18.06
N ALA A 108 -9.92 -4.74 17.50
CA ALA A 108 -10.75 -5.52 16.59
C ALA A 108 -11.08 -4.73 15.33
N VAL A 109 -11.12 -5.44 14.21
CA VAL A 109 -11.43 -4.94 12.87
C VAL A 109 -12.56 -5.75 12.27
N SER A 110 -13.24 -5.22 11.26
CA SER A 110 -14.26 -5.99 10.53
C SER A 110 -13.65 -7.23 9.86
N THR A 111 -14.46 -8.28 9.70
CA THR A 111 -14.03 -9.53 9.08
C THR A 111 -13.56 -9.33 7.64
N GLY A 112 -14.27 -8.53 6.83
CA GLY A 112 -13.83 -8.27 5.46
C GLY A 112 -12.59 -7.37 5.39
N ALA A 113 -12.41 -6.39 6.30
CA ALA A 113 -11.15 -5.64 6.38
C ALA A 113 -9.97 -6.56 6.74
N MET A 114 -10.17 -7.51 7.66
CA MET A 114 -9.17 -8.54 7.96
C MET A 114 -8.86 -9.39 6.73
N ALA A 115 -9.86 -9.87 6.01
CA ALA A 115 -9.66 -10.69 4.81
C ALA A 115 -8.85 -9.94 3.74
N ALA A 116 -9.22 -8.70 3.44
CA ALA A 116 -8.53 -7.85 2.47
C ALA A 116 -7.08 -7.54 2.91
N PHE A 117 -6.87 -7.25 4.20
CA PHE A 117 -5.55 -7.10 4.78
C PHE A 117 -4.72 -8.39 4.64
N THR A 118 -5.27 -9.55 4.98
CA THR A 118 -4.55 -10.83 4.89
C THR A 118 -4.13 -11.12 3.46
N GLN A 119 -4.99 -10.87 2.47
CA GLN A 119 -4.63 -11.02 1.06
C GLN A 119 -3.42 -10.15 0.70
N VAL A 120 -3.42 -8.87 1.09
CA VAL A 120 -2.31 -7.94 0.80
C VAL A 120 -1.03 -8.29 1.56
N ALA A 121 -1.12 -8.61 2.84
CA ALA A 121 0.03 -8.87 3.70
C ALA A 121 0.74 -10.20 3.35
N THR A 122 0.00 -11.18 2.83
CA THR A 122 0.53 -12.50 2.45
C THR A 122 0.78 -12.67 0.96
N ALA A 123 0.36 -11.72 0.11
CA ALA A 123 0.65 -11.74 -1.31
C ALA A 123 2.17 -11.73 -1.56
N CYS A 124 2.61 -12.65 -2.42
CA CYS A 124 4.00 -12.76 -2.83
C CYS A 124 4.22 -12.00 -4.13
N GLY A 125 5.17 -11.07 -4.12
CA GLY A 125 5.40 -10.18 -5.26
C GLY A 125 6.48 -10.65 -6.20
N ILE A 126 6.54 -9.97 -7.34
CA ILE A 126 7.58 -10.08 -8.36
C ILE A 126 8.44 -8.82 -8.37
N THR A 127 9.62 -8.91 -8.95
CA THR A 127 10.65 -7.85 -8.86
C THR A 127 11.28 -7.47 -10.19
N GLU A 128 11.01 -8.24 -11.26
CA GLU A 128 11.49 -7.97 -12.61
C GLU A 128 10.46 -7.15 -13.39
N PHE A 129 10.67 -5.83 -13.38
CA PHE A 129 9.87 -4.87 -14.16
C PHE A 129 10.79 -4.07 -15.10
N SER A 130 11.56 -4.75 -15.94
CA SER A 130 12.32 -4.06 -16.98
C SER A 130 11.34 -3.54 -18.03
N ALA A 131 11.17 -2.22 -18.07
CA ALA A 131 10.79 -1.56 -19.31
C ALA A 131 12.00 -1.63 -20.24
N GLU A 132 11.85 -2.15 -21.46
CA GLU A 132 12.84 -1.87 -22.50
C GLU A 132 12.96 -0.33 -22.61
N GLN A 133 14.19 0.15 -22.45
CA GLN A 133 14.66 1.54 -22.60
C GLN A 133 14.25 2.56 -21.53
N SER A 134 15.18 2.80 -20.59
CA SER A 134 15.42 4.16 -20.07
C SER A 134 16.93 4.40 -19.98
N SER A 135 17.51 4.87 -21.09
CA SER A 135 18.82 5.51 -21.13
C SER A 135 18.73 6.91 -20.51
N ALA A 136 18.70 6.96 -19.18
CA ALA A 136 18.99 8.16 -18.41
C ALA A 136 19.84 7.76 -17.21
N GLY A 137 21.14 8.02 -17.29
CA GLY A 137 22.08 7.79 -16.20
C GLY A 137 21.71 8.65 -14.99
N GLY A 138 21.14 7.99 -13.98
CA GLY A 138 21.03 8.51 -12.62
C GLY A 138 22.00 7.74 -11.73
N SER A 139 23.15 8.34 -11.43
CA SER A 139 24.10 7.82 -10.44
C SER A 139 23.50 7.96 -9.04
N GLY A 140 23.13 6.85 -8.41
CA GLY A 140 22.62 6.83 -7.03
C GLY A 140 21.78 5.62 -6.64
N GLN A 141 21.45 4.73 -7.58
CA GLN A 141 20.72 3.50 -7.29
C GLN A 141 21.56 2.54 -6.42
N PRO A 142 21.06 2.08 -5.27
CA PRO A 142 21.52 0.79 -4.74
C PRO A 142 20.93 -0.32 -5.62
N ASP A 143 21.78 -1.20 -6.14
CA ASP A 143 21.39 -2.42 -6.87
C ASP A 143 20.75 -3.46 -5.92
N THR A 144 19.70 -3.04 -5.23
CA THR A 144 18.97 -3.91 -4.30
C THR A 144 18.06 -4.83 -5.10
N VAL A 145 18.55 -6.04 -5.33
CA VAL A 145 17.73 -7.13 -5.86
C VAL A 145 16.79 -7.59 -4.76
N VAL A 146 15.52 -7.23 -4.87
CA VAL A 146 14.47 -7.83 -4.04
C VAL A 146 14.15 -9.22 -4.64
N PRO A 147 14.15 -10.31 -3.85
CA PRO A 147 13.76 -11.61 -4.37
C PRO A 147 12.27 -11.64 -4.73
N SER A 148 11.93 -12.26 -5.87
CA SER A 148 10.54 -12.63 -6.16
C SER A 148 10.05 -13.69 -5.17
N GLY A 149 8.73 -13.77 -4.97
CA GLY A 149 8.14 -14.70 -4.00
C GLY A 149 8.17 -14.19 -2.55
N THR A 150 8.58 -12.94 -2.32
CA THR A 150 8.60 -12.30 -0.99
C THR A 150 7.28 -11.59 -0.70
N THR A 151 6.89 -11.55 0.58
CA THR A 151 5.79 -10.70 1.06
C THR A 151 6.19 -9.23 1.12
N VAL A 152 5.22 -8.32 1.27
CA VAL A 152 5.50 -6.88 1.40
C VAL A 152 6.47 -6.56 2.56
N ALA A 153 6.37 -7.25 3.69
CA ALA A 153 7.27 -7.04 4.82
C ALA A 153 8.70 -7.51 4.53
N GLN A 154 8.84 -8.67 3.87
CA GLN A 154 10.14 -9.21 3.46
C GLN A 154 10.80 -8.34 2.38
N ALA A 155 10.02 -7.88 1.40
CA ALA A 155 10.48 -6.99 0.36
C ALA A 155 10.93 -5.63 0.92
N LEU A 156 10.15 -5.08 1.85
CA LEU A 156 10.51 -3.84 2.54
C LEU A 156 11.79 -4.01 3.38
N ALA A 157 11.95 -5.12 4.08
CA ALA A 157 13.18 -5.41 4.84
C ALA A 157 14.40 -5.48 3.92
N ALA A 158 14.27 -6.15 2.78
CA ALA A 158 15.33 -6.23 1.77
C ALA A 158 15.71 -4.84 1.21
N LEU A 159 14.72 -3.97 1.01
CA LEU A 159 14.95 -2.59 0.54
C LEU A 159 15.55 -1.67 1.61
N LEU A 160 15.20 -1.85 2.89
CA LEU A 160 15.73 -1.04 3.98
C LEU A 160 17.16 -1.42 4.36
N ALA A 161 17.53 -2.69 4.23
CA ALA A 161 18.82 -3.20 4.69
C ALA A 161 20.06 -2.47 4.10
N PRO A 162 20.13 -2.14 2.80
CA PRO A 162 21.28 -1.46 2.21
C PRO A 162 21.21 0.07 2.29
N LEU A 163 20.12 0.67 2.77
CA LEU A 163 19.99 2.13 2.80
C LEU A 163 20.92 2.74 3.86
N PRO A 164 21.42 3.97 3.63
CA PRO A 164 22.10 4.71 4.67
C PRO A 164 21.10 5.06 5.78
N SER A 165 21.55 5.03 7.03
CA SER A 165 20.73 5.38 8.20
C SER A 165 20.47 6.89 8.32
N THR A 166 21.14 7.71 7.50
CA THR A 166 21.00 9.18 7.46
C THR A 166 20.80 9.67 6.01
N PRO A 167 19.71 10.39 5.70
CA PRO A 167 18.55 10.64 6.57
C PRO A 167 17.86 9.32 6.97
N GLN A 168 17.21 9.29 8.13
CA GLN A 168 16.49 8.09 8.56
C GLN A 168 15.42 7.73 7.51
N PRO A 169 15.34 6.46 7.05
CA PRO A 169 14.33 6.08 6.07
C PRO A 169 12.91 6.35 6.57
N VAL A 170 12.05 6.86 5.69
CA VAL A 170 10.63 7.07 5.98
C VAL A 170 9.79 6.23 5.03
N VAL A 171 8.96 5.35 5.60
CA VAL A 171 8.03 4.50 4.86
C VAL A 171 6.65 5.13 4.90
N HIS A 172 6.20 5.61 3.75
CA HIS A 172 4.85 6.14 3.53
C HIS A 172 3.91 5.01 3.12
N VAL A 173 2.97 4.67 3.98
CA VAL A 173 1.90 3.70 3.67
C VAL A 173 0.67 4.48 3.22
N THR A 174 0.18 4.19 2.02
CA THR A 174 -0.91 4.97 1.41
C THR A 174 -1.85 4.12 0.57
N GLY A 175 -3.08 4.60 0.41
CA GLY A 175 -4.11 3.97 -0.41
C GLY A 175 -5.36 4.85 -0.52
N HIS A 176 -6.22 4.50 -1.48
CA HIS A 176 -7.48 5.16 -1.76
C HIS A 176 -8.66 4.18 -1.58
N SER A 177 -9.83 4.64 -1.10
CA SER A 177 -11.03 3.81 -0.90
C SER A 177 -10.72 2.60 -0.03
N LEU A 178 -11.10 1.38 -0.43
CA LEU A 178 -10.71 0.13 0.24
C LEU A 178 -9.20 0.01 0.42
N GLY A 179 -8.40 0.49 -0.54
CA GLY A 179 -6.93 0.56 -0.40
C GLY A 179 -6.48 1.43 0.77
N GLY A 180 -7.22 2.49 1.10
CA GLY A 180 -6.96 3.33 2.29
C GLY A 180 -7.33 2.63 3.61
N CYS A 181 -8.40 1.84 3.62
CA CYS A 181 -8.75 0.97 4.74
C CYS A 181 -7.64 -0.06 4.99
N ILE A 182 -7.22 -0.78 3.95
CA ILE A 182 -6.14 -1.76 4.04
C ILE A 182 -4.82 -1.09 4.42
N ALA A 183 -4.49 0.08 3.87
CA ALA A 183 -3.28 0.84 4.22
C ALA A 183 -3.23 1.19 5.71
N THR A 184 -4.37 1.48 6.34
CA THR A 184 -4.45 1.76 7.78
C THR A 184 -4.02 0.54 8.59
N MET A 185 -4.53 -0.65 8.26
CA MET A 185 -4.15 -1.90 8.91
C MET A 185 -2.70 -2.28 8.61
N LEU A 186 -2.30 -2.20 7.33
CA LEU A 186 -0.96 -2.54 6.87
C LEU A 186 0.11 -1.68 7.54
N ALA A 187 -0.14 -0.40 7.74
CA ALA A 187 0.80 0.50 8.39
C ALA A 187 1.07 0.10 9.85
N THR A 188 0.03 -0.28 10.60
CA THR A 188 0.22 -0.79 11.98
C THR A 188 0.94 -2.13 12.00
N TYR A 189 0.61 -3.04 11.07
CA TYR A 189 1.30 -4.32 10.92
C TYR A 189 2.80 -4.12 10.64
N LEU A 190 3.15 -3.21 9.73
CA LEU A 190 4.54 -2.90 9.40
C LEU A 190 5.27 -2.22 10.56
N GLN A 191 4.63 -1.31 11.31
CA GLN A 191 5.21 -0.73 12.52
C GLN A 191 5.51 -1.76 13.60
N ALA A 192 4.67 -2.80 13.72
CA ALA A 192 4.85 -3.88 14.70
C ALA A 192 6.00 -4.85 14.34
N GLN A 193 6.56 -4.78 13.14
CA GLN A 193 7.70 -5.61 12.75
C GLN A 193 9.02 -5.09 13.32
N THR A 194 9.98 -6.00 13.46
CA THR A 194 11.36 -5.65 13.78
C THR A 194 12.15 -5.38 12.50
N TRP A 195 12.72 -4.18 12.38
CA TRP A 195 13.47 -3.74 11.20
C TRP A 195 14.96 -3.62 11.50
N THR A 196 15.77 -4.52 10.95
CA THR A 196 17.23 -4.55 11.09
C THR A 196 17.92 -4.68 9.73
N PRO A 197 19.09 -4.03 9.50
CA PRO A 197 19.81 -3.14 10.41
C PRO A 197 19.23 -1.71 10.51
N ASN A 198 18.35 -1.32 9.58
CA ASN A 198 17.79 0.03 9.52
C ASN A 198 16.32 0.04 9.96
N SER A 199 16.03 0.74 11.06
CA SER A 199 14.66 0.96 11.52
C SER A 199 14.09 2.25 10.92
N PRO A 200 13.04 2.17 10.08
CA PRO A 200 12.43 3.34 9.46
C PRO A 200 11.48 4.05 10.41
N GLN A 201 11.14 5.30 10.09
CA GLN A 201 9.90 5.92 10.56
C GLN A 201 8.74 5.57 9.62
N PHE A 202 7.51 5.59 10.14
CA PHE A 202 6.33 5.32 9.34
C PHE A 202 5.44 6.54 9.22
N ALA A 203 4.91 6.78 8.02
CA ALA A 203 3.89 7.78 7.74
C ALA A 203 2.66 7.10 7.14
N LEU A 204 1.47 7.40 7.64
CA LEU A 204 0.19 6.93 7.11
C LEU A 204 -0.52 8.09 6.42
N VAL A 205 -0.84 7.93 5.14
CA VAL A 205 -1.59 8.92 4.35
C VAL A 205 -2.68 8.22 3.55
N THR A 206 -3.94 8.36 3.95
CA THR A 206 -5.07 7.69 3.29
C THR A 206 -6.01 8.68 2.62
N PHE A 207 -6.71 8.23 1.58
CA PHE A 207 -7.66 9.00 0.81
C PHE A 207 -8.99 8.24 0.74
N ALA A 208 -10.11 8.90 1.01
CA ALA A 208 -11.45 8.30 0.87
C ALA A 208 -11.62 6.94 1.58
N ALA A 209 -10.92 6.71 2.70
CA ALA A 209 -10.87 5.40 3.34
C ALA A 209 -12.09 5.17 4.25
N PRO A 210 -12.82 4.04 4.14
CA PRO A 210 -13.79 3.65 5.14
C PRO A 210 -13.10 3.19 6.43
N THR A 211 -13.85 3.06 7.51
CA THR A 211 -13.34 2.57 8.80
C THR A 211 -13.02 1.08 8.74
N ALA A 212 -11.80 0.70 9.14
CA ALA A 212 -11.39 -0.71 9.19
C ALA A 212 -11.97 -1.48 10.39
N GLY A 213 -12.18 -0.80 11.52
CA GLY A 213 -12.49 -1.45 12.79
C GLY A 213 -13.14 -0.53 13.83
N LEU A 214 -13.20 -1.03 15.06
CA LEU A 214 -13.84 -0.35 16.18
C LEU A 214 -13.04 0.87 16.66
N GLN A 215 -13.65 1.67 17.53
CA GLN A 215 -12.99 2.81 18.20
C GLN A 215 -11.66 2.39 18.85
N SER A 216 -11.58 1.20 19.46
CA SER A 216 -10.34 0.70 20.06
C SER A 216 -9.19 0.57 19.04
N PHE A 217 -9.51 0.16 17.80
CA PHE A 217 -8.52 0.14 16.72
C PHE A 217 -8.16 1.55 16.27
N ALA A 218 -9.13 2.46 16.14
CA ALA A 218 -8.88 3.85 15.78
C ALA A 218 -7.99 4.58 16.81
N ASP A 219 -8.27 4.39 18.11
CA ASP A 219 -7.48 4.93 19.22
C ASP A 219 -6.06 4.36 19.20
N TYR A 220 -5.93 3.04 18.95
CA TYR A 220 -4.63 2.40 18.81
C TYR A 220 -3.81 2.99 17.66
N VAL A 221 -4.41 3.12 16.46
CA VAL A 221 -3.76 3.78 15.32
C VAL A 221 -3.34 5.20 15.69
N GLY A 222 -4.20 5.95 16.40
CA GLY A 222 -3.89 7.30 16.88
C GLY A 222 -2.75 7.38 17.90
N SER A 223 -2.49 6.31 18.65
CA SER A 223 -1.44 6.25 19.67
C SER A 223 -0.03 5.91 19.15
N LEU A 224 0.07 5.40 17.92
CA LEU A 224 1.34 4.94 17.35
C LEU A 224 2.27 6.12 16.96
N PRO A 225 3.61 5.93 16.99
CA PRO A 225 4.57 6.97 16.65
C PRO A 225 4.68 7.16 15.13
N TRP A 226 3.92 8.10 14.59
CA TRP A 226 3.95 8.44 13.16
C TRP A 226 4.88 9.61 12.85
N ALA A 227 5.66 9.50 11.77
CA ALA A 227 6.26 10.67 11.11
C ALA A 227 5.16 11.59 10.53
N SER A 228 4.06 10.99 10.07
CA SER A 228 2.85 11.70 9.66
C SER A 228 1.64 10.77 9.71
N ASN A 229 0.49 11.26 10.15
CA ASN A 229 -0.78 10.53 10.10
C ASN A 229 -1.86 11.45 9.53
N GLN A 230 -2.20 11.27 8.26
CA GLN A 230 -3.13 12.12 7.52
C GLN A 230 -4.25 11.29 6.91
N ARG A 231 -5.48 11.77 7.09
CA ARG A 231 -6.68 11.23 6.46
C ARG A 231 -7.31 12.32 5.61
N HIS A 232 -7.35 12.11 4.30
CA HIS A 232 -7.92 13.04 3.34
C HIS A 232 -9.31 12.56 2.94
N ILE A 233 -10.32 13.33 3.31
CA ILE A 233 -11.74 13.04 3.04
C ILE A 233 -12.32 14.15 2.16
N ASN A 234 -13.22 13.79 1.25
CA ASN A 234 -14.07 14.76 0.56
C ASN A 234 -15.41 14.82 1.30
N ALA A 235 -15.91 16.01 1.59
CA ALA A 235 -17.16 16.22 2.31
C ALA A 235 -18.39 15.61 1.59
N TYR A 236 -18.29 15.37 0.28
CA TYR A 236 -19.34 14.77 -0.54
C TYR A 236 -19.10 13.30 -0.88
N ASP A 237 -18.09 12.68 -0.27
CA ASP A 237 -17.80 11.26 -0.43
C ASP A 237 -18.38 10.48 0.74
N LEU A 238 -19.24 9.50 0.44
CA LEU A 238 -19.88 8.66 1.44
C LEU A 238 -18.97 7.54 1.95
N VAL A 239 -17.91 7.19 1.21
CA VAL A 239 -17.04 6.06 1.57
C VAL A 239 -16.40 6.24 2.96
N PRO A 240 -15.85 7.41 3.34
CA PRO A 240 -15.32 7.62 4.69
C PRO A 240 -16.34 7.56 5.82
N LEU A 241 -17.64 7.71 5.53
CA LEU A 241 -18.71 7.63 6.53
C LEU A 241 -19.04 6.19 6.91
N ALA A 242 -18.73 5.24 6.02
CA ALA A 242 -18.87 3.83 6.30
C ALA A 242 -17.76 3.37 7.28
N TRP A 243 -18.07 2.85 8.46
CA TRP A 243 -19.39 2.54 9.06
C TRP A 243 -19.66 3.30 10.36
N SER A 244 -18.87 4.34 10.65
CA SER A 244 -18.98 5.08 11.90
C SER A 244 -20.13 6.10 11.92
N ASP A 245 -20.62 6.56 10.76
CA ASP A 245 -21.65 7.62 10.71
C ASP A 245 -22.49 7.59 9.42
N LEU A 246 -23.39 6.60 9.31
CA LEU A 246 -24.40 6.60 8.25
C LEU A 246 -25.56 7.58 8.50
N THR A 247 -25.63 8.20 9.67
CA THR A 247 -26.69 9.16 10.03
C THR A 247 -26.44 10.58 9.52
N ALA A 248 -25.22 10.87 9.08
CA ALA A 248 -24.81 12.15 8.51
C ALA A 248 -24.96 12.24 6.97
N ALA A 249 -25.49 11.19 6.32
CA ALA A 249 -25.71 11.12 4.87
C ALA A 249 -27.14 11.51 4.45
#